data_AF-A0A016X3S7-F1
#
_entry.id   AF-A0A016X3S7-F1
#
_cell.length_a   1.000
_cell.length_b   1.000
_cell.length_c   1.000
_cell.angle_alpha   90.00
_cell.angle_beta   90.00
_cell.angle_gamma   90.00
#
_symmetry.space_group_name_H-M   'P 1'
#
loop_
_entity.id
_entity.type
_entity.pdbx_description
1 polymer ?
#
loop_
_entity_poly.entity_id
_entity_poly.type
_entity_poly.pdbx_seq_one_letter_code
_entity_poly.pdbx_strand_id
1 'polypeptide(L)'
;MMFFDDRFLYQRISVVPSPWRPYSAPDVIALVLPYLNERLAQQVNTKVKRSQLPVRLIFKPPPTLKELLTSSRVYENRCDEEKCRYCTDQKICKLRGKVYLIKCNGCGQRYVGESGRPLRKRLDEHRRAFNRPQTYPRNSFSRHRTTVHTRDAPPEFEVTVLHRNLDNPVDRKIMEAREIKRYQPEINSREELVEALKLIA
;
A
#
# COMPACT_ATOMS: atom_id res chain seq x y z
N MET A 1 -55.50 25.41 41.43
CA MET A 1 -56.66 24.70 40.85
C MET A 1 -56.11 23.90 39.68
N MET A 2 -55.94 22.57 39.68
CA MET A 2 -56.26 21.47 40.60
C MET A 2 -55.14 20.39 40.51
N PHE A 3 -55.02 19.57 41.55
CA PHE A 3 -54.11 18.42 41.71
C PHE A 3 -54.76 17.08 41.27
N PHE A 4 -53.97 15.99 41.37
CA PHE A 4 -54.23 14.53 41.33
C PHE A 4 -54.03 13.83 39.97
N ASP A 5 -53.54 12.59 39.83
CA ASP A 5 -52.63 11.70 40.58
C ASP A 5 -52.42 10.42 39.74
N ASP A 6 -51.33 9.70 40.03
CA ASP A 6 -50.98 8.28 39.85
C ASP A 6 -51.62 7.28 38.82
N ARG A 7 -50.68 6.55 38.17
CA ARG A 7 -50.66 5.11 37.74
C ARG A 7 -51.63 4.59 36.66
N PHE A 8 -51.09 3.97 35.60
CA PHE A 8 -50.99 2.50 35.43
C PHE A 8 -50.33 2.11 34.09
N LEU A 9 -49.32 1.25 34.22
CA LEU A 9 -48.63 0.38 33.26
C LEU A 9 -49.35 0.08 31.92
N TYR A 10 -48.66 0.25 30.80
CA TYR A 10 -48.65 -0.76 29.73
C TYR A 10 -47.28 -0.93 29.09
N GLN A 11 -46.83 -2.16 29.17
CA GLN A 11 -45.57 -2.75 28.76
C GLN A 11 -45.52 -2.87 27.22
N ARG A 12 -44.54 -2.25 26.58
CA ARG A 12 -44.02 -2.70 25.27
C ARG A 12 -42.53 -2.91 25.39
N ILE A 13 -42.17 -4.15 25.71
CA ILE A 13 -40.80 -4.66 25.55
C ILE A 13 -40.50 -4.58 24.04
N SER A 14 -39.82 -3.52 23.63
CA SER A 14 -39.15 -3.46 22.34
C SER A 14 -37.74 -4.01 22.59
N VAL A 15 -37.56 -5.33 22.44
CA VAL A 15 -36.21 -5.90 22.43
C VAL A 15 -35.52 -5.36 21.18
N VAL A 16 -34.75 -4.29 21.33
CA VAL A 16 -33.76 -3.91 20.32
C VAL A 16 -32.75 -5.05 20.28
N PRO A 17 -32.55 -5.75 19.15
CA PRO A 17 -31.57 -6.82 19.08
C PRO A 17 -30.21 -6.23 19.47
N SER A 18 -29.57 -6.85 20.45
CA SER A 18 -28.19 -6.55 20.80
C SER A 18 -27.35 -6.53 19.51
N PRO A 19 -26.63 -5.43 19.20
CA PRO A 19 -25.80 -5.38 18.01
C PRO A 19 -24.79 -6.53 18.10
N TRP A 20 -24.82 -7.40 17.10
CA TRP A 20 -23.89 -8.52 16.99
C TRP A 20 -22.45 -8.00 17.07
N ARG A 21 -21.59 -8.72 17.81
CA ARG A 21 -20.17 -8.38 17.96
C ARG A 21 -19.28 -9.56 17.60
N PRO A 22 -18.15 -9.31 16.91
CA PRO A 22 -17.11 -10.31 16.71
C PRO A 22 -16.59 -10.87 18.04
N TYR A 23 -16.21 -12.14 18.02
CA TYR A 23 -15.61 -12.84 19.16
C TYR A 23 -14.24 -12.23 19.48
N SER A 24 -14.02 -12.01 20.77
CA SER A 24 -12.76 -11.49 21.30
C SER A 24 -12.40 -12.27 22.55
N ALA A 25 -11.24 -12.91 22.54
CA ALA A 25 -10.60 -13.42 23.74
C ALA A 25 -9.61 -12.35 24.30
N PRO A 26 -9.26 -12.39 25.60
CA PRO A 26 -8.26 -11.48 26.21
C PRO A 26 -6.82 -11.90 25.86
N ASP A 27 -5.93 -10.94 25.56
CA ASP A 27 -4.50 -11.10 25.23
C ASP A 27 -4.14 -11.92 23.98
N VAL A 28 -4.57 -11.47 22.79
CA VAL A 28 -4.59 -12.37 21.64
C VAL A 28 -4.32 -11.82 20.25
N ILE A 29 -3.73 -12.69 19.43
CA ILE A 29 -3.47 -12.53 17.99
C ILE A 29 -4.79 -12.18 17.25
N ALA A 30 -4.74 -11.14 16.42
CA ALA A 30 -5.88 -10.72 15.61
C ALA A 30 -5.96 -11.54 14.31
N LEU A 31 -7.09 -12.22 14.09
CA LEU A 31 -7.42 -12.83 12.82
C LEU A 31 -8.29 -11.86 12.02
N VAL A 32 -7.69 -11.22 11.01
CA VAL A 32 -8.35 -10.24 10.14
C VAL A 32 -8.92 -10.95 8.90
N LEU A 33 -10.22 -10.84 8.68
CA LEU A 33 -10.93 -11.45 7.55
C LEU A 33 -11.68 -10.39 6.74
N PRO A 34 -11.81 -10.53 5.41
CA PRO A 34 -12.67 -9.65 4.64
C PRO A 34 -14.14 -9.83 5.05
N TYR A 35 -14.85 -8.71 5.25
CA TYR A 35 -16.29 -8.73 5.41
C TYR A 35 -16.94 -8.96 4.05
N LEU A 36 -17.74 -10.03 3.94
CA LEU A 36 -18.50 -10.35 2.74
C LEU A 36 -19.99 -10.05 2.94
N ASN A 37 -20.57 -10.64 3.99
CA ASN A 37 -21.93 -10.39 4.44
C ASN A 37 -22.11 -10.86 5.88
N GLU A 38 -23.22 -10.45 6.49
CA GLU A 38 -23.59 -10.74 7.88
C GLU A 38 -23.68 -12.24 8.17
N ARG A 39 -24.34 -13.01 7.28
CA ARG A 39 -24.53 -14.46 7.46
C ARG A 39 -23.20 -15.20 7.55
N LEU A 40 -22.26 -14.91 6.65
CA LEU A 40 -20.93 -15.53 6.65
C LEU A 40 -20.11 -15.08 7.87
N ALA A 41 -20.14 -13.79 8.22
CA ALA A 41 -19.44 -13.28 9.39
C ALA A 41 -19.92 -13.95 10.67
N GLN A 42 -21.23 -14.13 10.83
CA GLN A 42 -21.84 -14.86 11.95
C GLN A 42 -21.43 -16.33 11.98
N GLN A 43 -21.47 -17.03 10.85
CA GLN A 43 -21.05 -18.43 10.76
C GLN A 43 -19.58 -18.64 11.16
N VAL A 44 -18.69 -17.77 10.67
CA VAL A 44 -17.28 -17.77 11.06
C VAL A 44 -17.14 -17.50 12.56
N ASN A 45 -17.84 -16.50 13.07
CA ASN A 45 -17.79 -16.14 14.48
C ASN A 45 -18.24 -17.29 15.41
N THR A 46 -19.32 -17.99 15.05
CA THR A 46 -19.79 -19.16 15.79
C THR A 46 -18.76 -20.29 15.76
N LYS A 47 -18.12 -20.54 14.61
CA LYS A 47 -17.09 -21.58 14.48
C LYS A 47 -15.86 -21.27 15.35
N VAL A 48 -15.36 -20.04 15.29
CA VAL A 48 -14.17 -19.62 16.06
C VAL A 48 -14.47 -19.58 17.56
N LYS A 49 -15.66 -19.12 17.95
CA LYS A 49 -16.09 -19.16 19.36
C LYS A 49 -16.15 -20.60 19.89
N ARG A 50 -16.63 -21.55 19.07
CA ARG A 50 -16.70 -22.97 19.44
C ARG A 50 -15.34 -23.66 19.48
N SER A 51 -14.38 -23.22 18.67
CA SER A 51 -13.03 -23.79 18.67
C SER A 51 -12.18 -23.35 19.86
N GLN A 52 -12.67 -22.41 20.69
CA GLN A 52 -11.96 -21.86 21.85
C GLN A 52 -10.53 -21.39 21.52
N LEU A 53 -10.33 -20.97 20.26
CA LEU A 53 -9.04 -20.48 19.85
C LEU A 53 -8.79 -19.16 20.55
N PRO A 54 -7.58 -18.95 21.09
CA PRO A 54 -7.16 -17.64 21.47
C PRO A 54 -6.93 -16.89 20.14
N VAL A 55 -7.97 -16.25 19.61
CA VAL A 55 -7.87 -15.24 18.56
C VAL A 55 -8.94 -14.16 18.74
N ARG A 56 -8.61 -12.92 18.34
CA ARG A 56 -9.60 -11.85 18.18
C ARG A 56 -10.02 -11.76 16.72
N LEU A 57 -11.31 -11.93 16.43
CA LEU A 57 -11.82 -11.78 15.08
C LEU A 57 -12.04 -10.30 14.71
N ILE A 58 -11.52 -9.90 13.54
CA ILE A 58 -11.75 -8.57 12.97
C ILE A 58 -12.23 -8.75 11.53
N PHE A 59 -13.43 -8.25 11.23
CA PHE A 59 -13.93 -8.21 9.86
C PHE A 59 -13.62 -6.84 9.24
N LYS A 60 -12.79 -6.84 8.19
CA LYS A 60 -12.41 -5.62 7.46
C LYS A 60 -13.40 -5.38 6.32
N PRO A 61 -14.11 -4.23 6.28
CA PRO A 61 -15.01 -3.92 5.18
C PRO A 61 -14.25 -3.85 3.85
N PRO A 62 -14.92 -4.15 2.71
CA PRO A 62 -14.34 -3.89 1.41
C PRO A 62 -14.03 -2.39 1.24
N PRO A 63 -13.08 -2.03 0.35
CA PRO A 63 -12.78 -0.63 0.07
C PRO A 63 -14.05 0.13 -0.30
N THR A 64 -14.22 1.31 0.26
CA THR A 64 -15.39 2.13 -0.01
C THR A 64 -15.41 2.59 -1.47
N LEU A 65 -16.59 2.92 -2.00
CA LEU A 65 -16.69 3.49 -3.34
C LEU A 65 -15.86 4.77 -3.45
N LYS A 66 -15.80 5.58 -2.39
CA LYS A 66 -14.89 6.73 -2.31
C LYS A 66 -13.45 6.27 -2.50
N GLU A 67 -12.94 5.34 -1.69
CA GLU A 67 -11.57 4.83 -1.82
C GLU A 67 -11.26 4.28 -3.22
N LEU A 68 -12.20 3.55 -3.82
CA LEU A 68 -12.07 3.01 -5.18
C LEU A 68 -12.05 4.13 -6.23
N LEU A 69 -12.98 5.08 -6.17
CA LEU A 69 -13.09 6.20 -7.11
C LEU A 69 -12.03 7.27 -6.88
N THR A 70 -11.45 7.35 -5.68
CA THR A 70 -10.38 8.27 -5.35
C THR A 70 -8.99 7.64 -5.42
N SER A 71 -8.90 6.32 -5.61
CA SER A 71 -7.66 5.60 -5.95
C SER A 71 -6.95 6.22 -7.15
N SER A 72 -7.74 6.84 -8.03
CA SER A 72 -7.36 7.52 -9.25
C SER A 72 -7.34 9.05 -9.14
N ARG A 73 -7.41 9.67 -7.95
CA ARG A 73 -7.26 11.14 -7.78
C ARG A 73 -5.84 11.58 -8.13
N VAL A 74 -5.57 11.61 -9.43
CA VAL A 74 -4.42 12.22 -10.11
C VAL A 74 -4.43 13.74 -9.89
N TYR A 75 -5.58 14.32 -9.55
CA TYR A 75 -5.82 15.76 -9.56
C TYR A 75 -5.43 16.54 -8.30
N GLU A 76 -5.12 15.87 -7.19
CA GLU A 76 -4.79 16.57 -5.94
C GLU A 76 -3.31 16.97 -5.83
N ASN A 77 -2.46 16.54 -6.76
CA ASN A 77 -1.02 16.80 -6.71
C ASN A 77 -0.51 17.29 -8.07
N ARG A 78 -0.85 18.53 -8.41
CA ARG A 78 -0.33 19.20 -9.61
C ARG A 78 1.16 19.49 -9.43
N CYS A 79 1.96 19.16 -10.44
CA CYS A 79 3.34 19.60 -10.51
C CYS A 79 3.34 21.08 -10.90
N ASP A 80 3.84 21.96 -10.03
CA ASP A 80 3.86 23.40 -10.30
C ASP A 80 5.14 23.84 -11.05
N GLU A 81 6.04 22.88 -11.34
CA GLU A 81 7.29 23.18 -12.03
C GLU A 81 7.07 23.18 -13.54
N GLU A 82 7.41 24.31 -14.17
CA GLU A 82 7.46 24.43 -15.61
C GLU A 82 8.49 23.45 -16.19
N LYS A 83 8.09 22.65 -17.19
CA LYS A 83 8.92 21.63 -17.84
C LYS A 83 9.53 20.60 -16.88
N CYS A 84 8.75 20.12 -15.91
CA CYS A 84 9.19 19.07 -14.99
C CYS A 84 9.70 17.82 -15.72
N ARG A 85 10.94 17.43 -15.45
CA ARG A 85 11.64 16.29 -16.11
C ARG A 85 10.93 14.94 -15.99
N TYR A 86 10.11 14.75 -14.95
CA TYR A 86 9.41 13.48 -14.69
C TYR A 86 7.94 13.50 -15.10
N CYS A 87 7.34 14.68 -15.18
CA CYS A 87 5.94 14.81 -15.48
C CYS A 87 5.75 15.05 -16.96
N THR A 88 5.47 13.98 -17.70
CA THR A 88 4.86 14.07 -19.04
C THR A 88 3.36 14.35 -18.87
N ASP A 89 2.50 13.49 -19.42
CA ASP A 89 1.04 13.56 -19.30
C ASP A 89 0.58 13.19 -17.89
N GLN A 90 1.25 12.21 -17.29
CA GLN A 90 0.98 11.77 -15.93
C GLN A 90 1.81 12.62 -14.97
N LYS A 91 1.15 13.52 -14.22
CA LYS A 91 1.81 14.38 -13.23
C LYS A 91 2.23 13.57 -11.99
N ILE A 92 3.33 12.81 -12.10
CA ILE A 92 3.74 11.82 -11.08
C ILE A 92 4.62 12.35 -9.95
N CYS A 93 5.22 13.54 -10.08
CA CYS A 93 6.31 13.98 -9.21
C CYS A 93 5.93 14.14 -7.72
N LYS A 94 4.71 14.63 -7.45
CA LYS A 94 4.20 14.89 -6.09
C LYS A 94 3.44 13.70 -5.50
N LEU A 95 3.26 12.64 -6.28
CA LEU A 95 2.57 11.43 -5.85
C LEU A 95 3.33 10.76 -4.69
N ARG A 96 2.59 10.35 -3.66
CA ARG A 96 3.07 9.61 -2.48
C ARG A 96 2.41 8.24 -2.40
N GLY A 97 3.01 7.33 -1.63
CA GLY A 97 2.49 5.99 -1.39
C GLY A 97 2.36 5.19 -2.68
N LYS A 98 3.44 5.15 -3.48
CA LYS A 98 3.45 4.53 -4.81
C LYS A 98 4.42 3.36 -4.88
N VAL A 99 4.10 2.39 -5.74
CA VAL A 99 5.06 1.41 -6.26
C VAL A 99 5.27 1.75 -7.74
N TYR A 100 6.52 1.79 -8.18
CA TYR A 100 6.89 2.23 -9.51
C TYR A 100 7.93 1.28 -10.13
N LEU A 101 7.94 1.27 -11.46
CA LEU A 101 8.92 0.60 -12.31
C LEU A 101 9.79 1.66 -12.96
N ILE A 102 11.10 1.49 -12.90
CA ILE A 102 12.06 2.24 -13.70
C ILE A 102 12.60 1.33 -14.78
N LYS A 103 12.69 1.82 -16.01
CA LYS A 103 13.34 1.14 -17.13
C LYS A 103 14.52 1.99 -17.59
N CYS A 104 15.71 1.40 -17.63
CA CYS A 104 16.89 2.06 -18.16
C CYS A 104 16.77 2.22 -19.68
N ASN A 105 16.95 3.43 -20.20
CA ASN A 105 16.83 3.68 -21.64
C ASN A 105 18.06 3.18 -22.43
N GLY A 106 19.19 2.96 -21.74
CA GLY A 106 20.42 2.46 -22.38
C GLY A 106 20.45 0.96 -22.63
N CYS A 107 19.77 0.16 -21.82
CA CYS A 107 19.81 -1.32 -21.92
C CYS A 107 18.47 -2.02 -21.70
N GLY A 108 17.41 -1.30 -21.33
CA GLY A 108 16.07 -1.87 -21.08
C GLY A 108 15.90 -2.60 -19.74
N GLN A 109 16.98 -2.75 -18.95
CA GLN A 109 16.91 -3.36 -17.62
C GLN A 109 16.02 -2.57 -16.67
N ARG A 110 15.43 -3.27 -15.71
CA ARG A 110 14.34 -2.78 -14.88
C ARG A 110 14.71 -2.70 -13.41
N TYR A 111 14.09 -1.75 -12.72
CA TYR A 111 14.10 -1.62 -11.26
C TYR A 111 12.67 -1.44 -10.77
N VAL A 112 12.29 -2.15 -9.71
CA VAL A 112 11.02 -1.96 -9.00
C VAL A 112 11.33 -1.37 -7.63
N GLY A 113 10.58 -0.34 -7.25
CA GLY A 113 10.71 0.23 -5.91
C GLY A 113 9.43 0.89 -5.42
N GLU A 114 9.36 1.14 -4.12
CA GLU A 114 8.31 1.94 -3.50
C GLU A 114 8.77 3.33 -3.01
N SER A 115 7.83 4.24 -2.85
CA SER A 115 8.04 5.44 -2.04
C SER A 115 6.80 5.89 -1.29
N GLY A 116 6.93 6.08 0.03
CA GLY A 116 5.99 6.87 0.85
C GLY A 116 6.22 8.39 0.76
N ARG A 117 7.38 8.83 0.26
CA ARG A 117 7.72 10.24 0.01
C ARG A 117 7.24 10.66 -1.40
N PRO A 118 7.20 11.96 -1.72
CA PRO A 118 6.94 12.40 -3.09
C PRO A 118 7.91 11.74 -4.06
N LEU A 119 7.37 11.14 -5.13
CA LEU A 119 8.12 10.30 -6.05
C LEU A 119 9.34 11.03 -6.64
N ARG A 120 9.22 12.34 -6.92
CA ARG A 120 10.34 13.18 -7.38
C ARG A 120 11.59 13.03 -6.52
N LYS A 121 11.45 13.11 -5.20
CA LYS A 121 12.60 13.02 -4.29
C LYS A 121 13.35 11.70 -4.46
N ARG A 122 12.60 10.60 -4.66
CA ARG A 122 13.17 9.27 -4.88
C ARG A 122 13.80 9.13 -6.26
N LEU A 123 13.17 9.68 -7.31
CA LEU A 123 13.75 9.70 -8.65
C LEU A 123 15.03 10.55 -8.73
N ASP A 124 15.09 11.67 -8.00
CA ASP A 124 16.28 12.51 -7.89
C ASP A 124 17.43 11.81 -7.14
N GLU A 125 17.12 10.97 -6.15
CA GLU A 125 18.12 10.08 -5.52
C GLU A 125 18.72 9.10 -6.53
N HIS A 126 17.89 8.43 -7.32
CA HIS A 126 18.34 7.47 -8.34
C HIS A 126 19.15 8.16 -9.45
N ARG A 127 18.71 9.33 -9.92
CA ARG A 127 19.44 10.16 -10.89
C ARG A 127 20.82 10.57 -10.36
N ARG A 128 20.91 11.00 -9.10
CA ARG A 128 22.18 11.34 -8.47
C ARG A 128 23.11 10.14 -8.39
N ALA A 129 22.59 8.95 -8.08
CA ALA A 129 23.37 7.70 -8.07
C ALA A 129 23.92 7.35 -9.47
N PHE A 130 23.12 7.50 -10.52
CA PHE A 130 23.60 7.37 -11.92
C PHE A 130 24.72 8.35 -12.27
N ASN A 131 24.57 9.62 -11.89
CA ASN A 131 25.52 10.68 -12.25
C ASN A 131 26.80 10.64 -11.41
N ARG A 132 26.73 10.15 -10.17
CA ARG A 132 27.84 10.14 -9.21
C ARG A 132 28.00 8.75 -8.57
N PRO A 133 28.31 7.71 -9.35
CA PRO A 133 28.32 6.34 -8.85
C PRO A 133 29.35 6.12 -7.72
N GLN A 134 30.47 6.85 -7.75
CA GLN A 134 31.51 6.78 -6.73
C GLN A 134 31.07 7.31 -5.36
N THR A 135 30.12 8.25 -5.33
CA THR A 135 29.57 8.81 -4.08
C THR A 135 28.57 7.85 -3.43
N TYR A 136 27.91 7.00 -4.22
CA TYR A 136 26.85 6.10 -3.75
C TYR A 136 27.12 4.65 -4.17
N PRO A 137 28.27 4.05 -3.82
CA PRO A 137 28.73 2.78 -4.42
C PRO A 137 27.83 1.59 -4.12
N ARG A 138 27.06 1.64 -3.01
CA ARG A 138 26.11 0.58 -2.63
C ARG A 138 24.72 0.72 -3.27
N ASN A 139 24.45 1.83 -3.97
CA ASN A 139 23.15 2.04 -4.60
C ASN A 139 23.04 1.21 -5.89
N SER A 140 21.89 0.56 -6.07
CA SER A 140 21.60 -0.30 -7.22
C SER A 140 21.82 0.40 -8.58
N PHE A 141 21.49 1.69 -8.67
CA PHE A 141 21.72 2.48 -9.89
C PHE A 141 23.19 2.85 -10.11
N SER A 142 23.95 3.12 -9.05
CA SER A 142 25.40 3.32 -9.15
C SER A 142 26.10 2.06 -9.64
N ARG A 143 25.73 0.90 -9.08
CA ARG A 143 26.29 -0.38 -9.50
C ARG A 143 25.92 -0.67 -10.95
N HIS A 144 24.64 -0.52 -11.30
CA HIS A 144 24.19 -0.69 -12.69
C HIS A 144 24.94 0.23 -13.65
N ARG A 145 25.14 1.51 -13.28
CA ARG A 145 25.96 2.47 -14.03
C ARG A 145 27.38 1.96 -14.25
N THR A 146 28.06 1.45 -13.21
CA THR A 146 29.47 1.04 -13.31
C THR A 146 29.66 -0.32 -13.96
N THR A 147 28.67 -1.22 -13.92
CA THR A 147 28.79 -2.58 -14.47
C THR A 147 28.25 -2.71 -15.89
N VAL A 148 27.21 -1.94 -16.25
CA VAL A 148 26.54 -2.06 -17.57
C VAL A 148 26.88 -0.90 -18.49
N HIS A 149 27.05 0.30 -17.93
CA HIS A 149 27.27 1.54 -18.70
C HIS A 149 28.60 2.21 -18.33
N THR A 150 29.69 1.46 -18.19
CA THR A 150 30.95 1.98 -17.65
C THR A 150 31.56 3.10 -18.51
N ARG A 151 31.44 2.99 -19.83
CA ARG A 151 32.10 3.90 -20.81
C ARG A 151 31.15 4.91 -21.45
N ASP A 152 29.84 4.73 -21.30
CA ASP A 152 28.84 5.57 -21.95
C ASP A 152 28.53 6.83 -21.14
N ALA A 153 27.74 7.76 -21.67
CA ALA A 153 27.10 8.78 -20.85
C ALA A 153 26.10 8.15 -19.86
N PRO A 154 25.81 8.77 -18.71
CA PRO A 154 24.78 8.26 -17.80
C PRO A 154 23.44 8.10 -18.54
N PRO A 155 22.82 6.91 -18.51
CA PRO A 155 21.59 6.69 -19.24
C PRO A 155 20.43 7.46 -18.60
N GLU A 156 19.51 7.92 -19.44
CA GLU A 156 18.18 8.31 -18.97
C GLU A 156 17.35 7.09 -18.59
N PHE A 157 16.22 7.34 -17.95
CA PHE A 157 15.30 6.28 -17.57
C PHE A 157 13.84 6.74 -17.63
N GLU A 158 12.99 5.79 -18.00
CA GLU A 158 11.54 5.93 -17.98
C GLU A 158 10.96 5.43 -16.67
N VAL A 159 9.85 6.05 -16.23
CA VAL A 159 9.17 5.70 -14.98
C VAL A 159 7.72 5.37 -15.25
N THR A 160 7.28 4.20 -14.81
CA THR A 160 5.87 3.79 -14.83
C THR A 160 5.37 3.63 -13.41
N VAL A 161 4.27 4.30 -13.06
CA VAL A 161 3.62 4.10 -11.75
C VAL A 161 2.75 2.85 -11.83
N LEU A 162 3.11 1.80 -11.09
CA LEU A 162 2.40 0.53 -11.09
C LEU A 162 1.18 0.57 -10.16
N HIS A 163 1.37 1.09 -8.95
CA HIS A 163 0.31 1.15 -7.94
C HIS A 163 0.21 2.52 -7.28
N ARG A 164 -1.01 2.92 -6.96
CA ARG A 164 -1.35 4.22 -6.38
C ARG A 164 -2.07 4.08 -5.04
N ASN A 165 -1.87 5.06 -4.18
CA ASN A 165 -2.63 5.29 -2.93
C ASN A 165 -2.41 4.17 -1.91
N LEU A 166 -1.18 3.70 -1.82
CA LEU A 166 -0.72 2.76 -0.81
C LEU A 166 -0.17 3.55 0.37
N ASP A 167 -1.05 4.17 1.15
CA ASP A 167 -0.66 4.99 2.30
C ASP A 167 -0.07 4.13 3.42
N ASN A 168 -0.65 2.95 3.66
CA ASN A 168 -0.11 1.98 4.59
C ASN A 168 1.27 1.46 4.11
N PRO A 169 2.34 1.63 4.92
CA PRO A 169 3.67 1.16 4.55
C PRO A 169 3.77 -0.35 4.32
N VAL A 170 3.03 -1.16 5.08
CA VAL A 170 3.05 -2.62 4.96
C VAL A 170 2.40 -3.05 3.65
N ASP A 171 1.20 -2.54 3.35
CA ASP A 171 0.53 -2.82 2.08
C ASP A 171 1.41 -2.41 0.89
N ARG A 172 2.09 -1.26 1.01
CA ARG A 172 3.01 -0.77 -0.03
C ARG A 172 4.21 -1.68 -0.24
N LYS A 173 4.79 -2.19 0.85
CA LYS A 173 5.92 -3.14 0.80
C LYS A 173 5.51 -4.51 0.26
N ILE A 174 4.33 -5.00 0.60
CA ILE A 174 3.77 -6.23 0.02
C ILE A 174 3.55 -6.07 -1.48
N MET A 175 3.01 -4.92 -1.92
CA MET A 175 2.82 -4.65 -3.34
C MET A 175 4.14 -4.50 -4.10
N GLU A 176 5.17 -3.87 -3.52
CA GLU A 176 6.53 -3.85 -4.06
C GLU A 176 7.06 -5.28 -4.27
N ALA A 177 6.94 -6.15 -3.27
CA ALA A 177 7.38 -7.54 -3.35
C ALA A 177 6.66 -8.34 -4.44
N ARG A 178 5.34 -8.13 -4.59
CA ARG A 178 4.56 -8.76 -5.67
C ARG A 178 5.03 -8.36 -7.06
N GLU A 179 5.31 -7.07 -7.26
CA GLU A 179 5.80 -6.57 -8.56
C GLU A 179 7.25 -6.99 -8.81
N ILE A 180 8.11 -7.06 -7.78
CA ILE A 180 9.46 -7.64 -7.89
C ILE A 180 9.38 -9.10 -8.36
N LYS A 181 8.52 -9.91 -7.75
CA LYS A 181 8.32 -11.31 -8.15
C LYS A 181 7.81 -11.43 -9.59
N ARG A 182 6.94 -10.50 -10.02
CA ARG A 182 6.35 -10.48 -11.36
C ARG A 182 7.35 -10.08 -12.45
N TYR A 183 8.11 -9.01 -12.22
CA TYR A 183 8.98 -8.42 -13.24
C TYR A 183 10.41 -8.95 -13.23
N GLN A 184 10.85 -9.57 -12.13
CA GLN A 184 12.22 -10.06 -11.94
C GLN A 184 13.28 -9.01 -12.34
N PRO A 185 13.23 -7.81 -11.73
CA PRO A 185 14.04 -6.67 -12.17
C PRO A 185 15.54 -6.90 -11.98
N GLU A 186 16.33 -6.59 -13.01
CA GLU A 186 17.77 -6.85 -13.07
C GLU A 186 18.62 -5.82 -12.32
N ILE A 187 18.09 -4.60 -12.14
CA ILE A 187 18.81 -3.51 -11.48
C ILE A 187 18.74 -3.66 -9.95
N ASN A 188 17.63 -4.16 -9.41
CA ASN A 188 17.48 -4.38 -7.97
C ASN A 188 18.61 -5.26 -7.41
N SER A 189 19.13 -4.91 -6.24
CA SER A 189 20.17 -5.69 -5.60
C SER A 189 19.65 -7.02 -5.07
N ARG A 190 20.56 -7.99 -4.92
CA ARG A 190 20.22 -9.27 -4.31
C ARG A 190 19.60 -9.08 -2.93
N GLU A 191 20.11 -8.13 -2.15
CA GLU A 191 19.60 -7.77 -0.83
C GLU A 191 18.17 -7.20 -0.94
N GLU A 192 17.93 -6.24 -1.84
CA GLU A 192 16.59 -5.68 -2.10
C GLU A 192 15.59 -6.79 -2.49
N LEU A 193 16.00 -7.70 -3.38
CA LEU A 193 15.16 -8.82 -3.82
C LEU A 193 14.84 -9.78 -2.66
N VAL A 194 15.83 -10.16 -1.86
CA VAL A 194 15.65 -11.07 -0.71
C VAL A 194 14.76 -10.44 0.36
N GLU A 195 14.97 -9.17 0.69
CA GLU A 195 14.14 -8.46 1.67
C GLU A 195 12.68 -8.35 1.23
N ALA A 196 12.44 -8.01 -0.03
CA ALA A 196 11.09 -7.90 -0.56
C ALA A 196 10.38 -9.27 -0.58
N LEU A 197 11.04 -10.31 -1.10
CA LEU A 197 10.41 -11.62 -1.25
C LEU A 197 10.05 -12.29 0.08
N LYS A 198 10.74 -11.96 1.19
CA LYS A 198 10.35 -12.42 2.55
C LYS A 198 8.94 -12.00 2.95
N LEU A 199 8.39 -10.94 2.38
CA LEU A 199 7.06 -10.42 2.73
C LEU A 199 5.91 -11.19 2.07
N ILE A 200 6.22 -12.04 1.08
CA ILE A 200 5.24 -12.80 0.30
C ILE A 200 5.62 -14.28 0.17
N ALA A 201 6.60 -14.72 0.96
CA ALA A 201 7.08 -16.09 1.05
C ALA A 201 6.09 -16.97 1.80
#